data_AF-A0A3Q2CAT2-F1
#
_entry.id   AF-A0A3Q2CAT2-F1
#
_cell.length_a   1.000
_cell.length_b   1.000
_cell.length_c   1.000
_cell.angle_alpha   90.00
_cell.angle_beta   90.00
_cell.angle_gamma   90.00
#
_symmetry.space_group_name_H-M   'P 1'
#
loop_
_entity.id
_entity.type
_entity.pdbx_description
1 polymer ?
#
loop_
_entity_poly.entity_id
_entity_poly.type
_entity_poly.pdbx_seq_one_letter_code
_entity_poly.pdbx_strand_id
1 'polypeptide(L)'
;MAAGTHSPGGPNGIIRSQSFAGFSTLQERRSRCNSFIGNSAVPKKPQSKPKKPHLSGHKGGSSSREPQPKRLEEVYTALKQGLDEYLEVHQTELDKLTSLMKDMKRNSRLGVLYDLDKQIKSIERYMRRLEFHISKVDELYEAFCIQSRLRDGAIRMKQAFSSSPSTKATKESISEVNRRYKEYTENMSAFESELENLLGEFHIKMKGEFFLSFHPFHQIFMRYGRQRWKLKGRIEVNSRQSWDGDEMVFMPLITDLINIKVTELKGLATHMLVGSVICETKELFTARPQVVAVDVNDLGTIKLNLEVTWYPFDVEDLTLSSGNLSKAAALQRRVSVYSQGTPETPTFQDSSFFVSSNTHLSISACLLTYFTILPQ
;
A
#
# COMPACT_ATOMS: atom_id res chain seq x y z
N MET A 1 44.55 -39.84 -58.55
CA MET A 1 45.14 -38.73 -59.32
C MET A 1 44.04 -37.70 -59.58
N ALA A 2 44.33 -36.43 -59.25
CA ALA A 2 43.70 -35.18 -59.73
C ALA A 2 42.17 -35.00 -59.56
N ALA A 3 41.60 -33.81 -59.39
CA ALA A 3 42.00 -32.45 -59.02
C ALA A 3 40.66 -31.70 -58.81
N GLY A 4 40.66 -30.62 -58.01
CA GLY A 4 39.44 -29.92 -57.56
C GLY A 4 38.80 -28.98 -58.58
N THR A 5 38.20 -27.90 -58.03
CA THR A 5 37.53 -26.72 -58.64
C THR A 5 35.98 -26.78 -58.67
N HIS A 6 35.15 -25.78 -58.34
CA HIS A 6 35.26 -24.36 -57.93
C HIS A 6 34.02 -23.96 -57.08
N SER A 7 34.21 -22.99 -56.17
CA SER A 7 33.14 -22.21 -55.53
C SER A 7 32.53 -21.16 -56.49
N PRO A 8 31.24 -20.80 -56.36
CA PRO A 8 30.72 -19.52 -56.85
C PRO A 8 30.27 -18.65 -55.67
N GLY A 9 30.95 -17.53 -55.45
CA GLY A 9 30.55 -16.53 -54.44
C GLY A 9 31.16 -15.19 -54.76
N GLY A 10 30.40 -14.37 -55.50
CA GLY A 10 30.79 -13.03 -55.95
C GLY A 10 30.90 -11.98 -54.83
N PRO A 11 31.29 -10.74 -55.19
CA PRO A 11 31.87 -9.77 -54.28
C PRO A 11 30.78 -9.00 -53.55
N ASN A 12 30.70 -9.19 -52.23
CA ASN A 12 30.32 -8.21 -51.21
C ASN A 12 30.19 -8.99 -49.89
N GLY A 13 31.33 -9.14 -49.20
CA GLY A 13 31.49 -9.97 -48.02
C GLY A 13 30.60 -9.54 -46.85
N ILE A 14 29.49 -10.27 -46.66
CA ILE A 14 28.68 -10.22 -45.44
C ILE A 14 28.54 -11.65 -44.91
N ILE A 15 29.27 -11.95 -43.84
CA ILE A 15 29.20 -13.21 -43.09
C ILE A 15 28.01 -13.11 -42.13
N ARG A 16 27.05 -14.04 -42.22
CA ARG A 16 26.02 -14.28 -41.19
C ARG A 16 26.24 -15.66 -40.59
N SER A 17 26.40 -15.75 -39.28
CA SER A 17 26.53 -17.02 -38.55
C SER A 17 25.17 -17.73 -38.42
N GLN A 18 25.20 -19.04 -38.61
CA GLN A 18 24.12 -20.03 -38.45
C GLN A 18 24.63 -21.14 -37.52
N SER A 19 23.69 -21.87 -36.88
CA SER A 19 23.80 -23.09 -36.01
C SER A 19 23.63 -22.78 -34.51
N PHE A 20 22.63 -23.21 -33.72
CA PHE A 20 21.59 -24.26 -33.68
C PHE A 20 21.97 -25.67 -33.13
N ALA A 21 21.18 -26.09 -32.13
CA ALA A 21 20.81 -27.43 -31.62
C ALA A 21 21.73 -28.31 -30.71
N GLY A 22 21.09 -28.89 -29.67
CA GLY A 22 21.44 -30.18 -29.07
C GLY A 22 20.85 -30.43 -27.66
N PHE A 23 19.79 -31.24 -27.54
CA PHE A 23 19.17 -31.74 -26.29
C PHE A 23 19.32 -33.28 -26.21
N SER A 24 18.99 -33.88 -25.05
CA SER A 24 18.79 -35.35 -24.75
C SER A 24 20.02 -36.06 -24.12
N THR A 25 19.99 -36.96 -23.11
CA THR A 25 18.96 -37.71 -22.33
C THR A 25 19.63 -38.51 -21.19
N LEU A 26 18.88 -38.75 -20.10
CA LEU A 26 18.75 -39.98 -19.28
C LEU A 26 19.87 -40.58 -18.37
N GLN A 27 19.33 -41.24 -17.30
CA GLN A 27 19.85 -42.21 -16.30
C GLN A 27 20.61 -41.64 -15.08
N GLU A 28 20.09 -41.62 -13.84
CA GLU A 28 19.43 -42.62 -12.98
C GLU A 28 20.35 -43.72 -12.42
N ARG A 29 20.86 -43.55 -11.18
CA ARG A 29 20.88 -44.57 -10.11
C ARG A 29 21.53 -44.10 -8.78
N ARG A 30 20.76 -44.23 -7.69
CA ARG A 30 21.06 -44.80 -6.34
C ARG A 30 22.53 -45.17 -6.04
N SER A 31 23.12 -45.05 -4.84
CA SER A 31 22.58 -45.07 -3.46
C SER A 31 23.73 -45.14 -2.42
N ARG A 32 23.45 -44.62 -1.20
CA ARG A 32 23.82 -45.10 0.16
C ARG A 32 25.28 -45.05 0.68
N CYS A 33 25.43 -44.16 1.67
CA CYS A 33 26.02 -44.27 3.03
C CYS A 33 27.06 -45.38 3.34
N ASN A 34 28.16 -45.00 4.01
CA ASN A 34 28.63 -45.67 5.23
C ASN A 34 29.59 -44.78 6.05
N SER A 35 29.36 -44.77 7.37
CA SER A 35 30.18 -44.17 8.43
C SER A 35 31.29 -45.13 8.88
N PHE A 36 32.44 -44.60 9.30
CA PHE A 36 33.42 -45.33 10.12
C PHE A 36 33.92 -44.49 11.30
N ILE A 37 34.15 -45.20 12.41
CA ILE A 37 34.30 -44.74 13.80
C ILE A 37 35.78 -44.44 14.12
N GLY A 38 36.03 -43.44 14.98
CA GLY A 38 37.31 -43.23 15.66
C GLY A 38 37.15 -42.32 16.89
N ASN A 39 37.23 -42.91 18.09
CA ASN A 39 37.08 -42.25 19.39
C ASN A 39 38.35 -41.48 19.81
N SER A 40 38.18 -40.33 20.48
CA SER A 40 39.00 -39.95 21.65
C SER A 40 38.32 -38.86 22.50
N ALA A 41 38.59 -38.88 23.80
CA ALA A 41 37.83 -38.23 24.87
C ALA A 41 38.34 -36.81 25.26
N VAL A 42 37.38 -35.87 25.43
CA VAL A 42 37.17 -34.83 26.50
C VAL A 42 38.37 -33.93 26.90
N PRO A 43 38.27 -32.56 26.90
CA PRO A 43 37.51 -31.83 27.92
C PRO A 43 36.72 -30.56 27.51
N LYS A 44 35.70 -30.27 28.32
CA LYS A 44 34.74 -29.16 28.21
C LYS A 44 35.37 -27.78 28.52
N LYS A 45 35.13 -26.79 27.66
CA LYS A 45 34.97 -25.37 28.01
C LYS A 45 33.93 -24.71 27.08
N PRO A 46 33.14 -23.72 27.56
CA PRO A 46 31.95 -23.25 26.87
C PRO A 46 32.30 -22.24 25.77
N GLN A 47 31.86 -22.49 24.54
CA GLN A 47 31.92 -21.51 23.45
C GLN A 47 30.50 -21.12 23.02
N SER A 48 30.25 -19.83 23.14
CA SER A 48 29.13 -19.06 22.62
C SER A 48 28.87 -19.35 21.14
N LYS A 49 27.66 -19.80 20.82
CA LYS A 49 27.21 -19.94 19.43
C LYS A 49 27.00 -18.54 18.81
N PRO A 50 27.47 -18.29 17.58
CA PRO A 50 27.07 -17.12 16.81
C PRO A 50 25.60 -17.27 16.39
N LYS A 51 24.78 -16.27 16.73
CA LYS A 51 23.39 -16.18 16.27
C LYS A 51 23.39 -15.86 14.77
N LYS A 52 23.02 -16.84 13.94
CA LYS A 52 22.55 -16.57 12.57
C LYS A 52 21.24 -15.77 12.65
N PRO A 53 21.03 -14.78 11.76
CA PRO A 53 19.76 -14.05 11.71
C PRO A 53 18.67 -15.04 11.27
N HIS A 54 17.76 -15.33 12.19
CA HIS A 54 16.52 -16.00 11.86
C HIS A 54 15.67 -14.98 11.10
N LEU A 55 15.50 -15.18 9.80
CA LEU A 55 14.40 -14.58 9.04
C LEU A 55 13.10 -15.13 9.65
N SER A 56 12.59 -14.42 10.65
CA SER A 56 11.26 -14.67 11.19
C SER A 56 10.23 -14.24 10.15
N GLY A 57 9.88 -15.15 9.24
CA GLY A 57 8.57 -15.15 8.64
C GLY A 57 7.55 -15.22 9.78
N HIS A 58 6.99 -14.08 10.15
CA HIS A 58 5.92 -13.98 11.12
C HIS A 58 4.67 -14.62 10.50
N LYS A 59 4.52 -15.93 10.69
CA LYS A 59 3.20 -16.57 10.68
C LYS A 59 2.46 -16.14 11.95
N GLY A 60 1.93 -14.92 11.92
CA GLY A 60 1.22 -14.31 13.03
C GLY A 60 -0.29 -14.39 12.83
N GLY A 61 -0.87 -15.55 13.13
CA GLY A 61 -2.30 -15.77 13.41
C GLY A 61 -3.30 -15.17 12.43
N SER A 62 -3.69 -15.93 11.40
CA SER A 62 -5.06 -15.81 10.89
C SER A 62 -5.98 -16.35 11.99
N SER A 63 -6.50 -15.45 12.84
CA SER A 63 -7.74 -15.77 13.51
C SER A 63 -8.73 -16.07 12.40
N SER A 64 -9.29 -17.28 12.40
CA SER A 64 -10.38 -17.77 11.54
C SER A 64 -11.53 -16.77 11.48
N ARG A 65 -11.35 -15.67 10.75
CA ARG A 65 -12.38 -14.69 10.43
C ARG A 65 -13.00 -15.18 9.14
N GLU A 66 -14.32 -15.27 9.14
CA GLU A 66 -15.07 -15.57 7.92
C GLU A 66 -14.75 -14.48 6.88
N PRO A 67 -14.50 -14.84 5.61
CA PRO A 67 -14.24 -13.85 4.58
C PRO A 67 -15.41 -12.86 4.47
N GLN A 68 -15.10 -11.61 4.15
CA GLN A 68 -16.05 -10.51 4.05
C GLN A 68 -16.10 -9.93 2.64
N PRO A 69 -16.80 -10.59 1.68
CA PRO A 69 -16.81 -10.19 0.28
C PRO A 69 -17.22 -8.74 0.03
N LYS A 70 -18.27 -8.28 0.71
CA LYS A 70 -18.75 -6.89 0.58
C LYS A 70 -17.69 -5.88 1.03
N ARG A 71 -17.02 -6.17 2.13
CA ARG A 71 -16.00 -5.28 2.67
C ARG A 71 -14.77 -5.25 1.76
N LEU A 72 -14.37 -6.40 1.23
CA LEU A 72 -13.29 -6.50 0.26
C LEU A 72 -13.61 -5.73 -1.03
N GLU A 73 -14.84 -5.82 -1.55
CA GLU A 73 -15.29 -5.07 -2.73
C GLU A 73 -15.22 -3.55 -2.52
N GLU A 74 -15.66 -3.05 -1.37
CA GLU A 74 -15.57 -1.63 -1.03
C GLU A 74 -14.11 -1.15 -0.99
N VAL A 75 -13.22 -1.92 -0.37
CA VAL A 75 -11.79 -1.58 -0.26
C VAL A 75 -11.09 -1.69 -1.62
N TYR A 76 -11.38 -2.74 -2.40
CA TYR A 76 -10.87 -2.89 -3.76
C TYR A 76 -11.25 -1.70 -4.65
N THR A 77 -12.52 -1.29 -4.60
CA THR A 77 -13.02 -0.16 -5.40
C THR A 77 -12.30 1.13 -5.04
N ALA A 78 -12.15 1.41 -3.74
CA ALA A 78 -11.45 2.60 -3.25
C ALA A 78 -9.94 2.56 -3.59
N LEU A 79 -9.30 1.41 -3.42
CA LEU A 79 -7.90 1.21 -3.78
C LEU A 79 -7.67 1.47 -5.27
N LYS A 80 -8.50 0.86 -6.13
CA LYS A 80 -8.41 1.04 -7.58
C LYS A 80 -8.57 2.51 -7.98
N GLN A 81 -9.57 3.18 -7.43
CA GLN A 81 -9.78 4.61 -7.64
C GLN A 81 -8.54 5.44 -7.22
N GLY A 82 -7.96 5.15 -6.06
CA GLY A 82 -6.75 5.84 -5.60
C GLY A 82 -5.53 5.58 -6.49
N LEU A 83 -5.36 4.35 -6.99
CA LEU A 83 -4.28 3.99 -7.91
C LEU A 83 -4.43 4.70 -9.27
N ASP A 84 -5.66 4.79 -9.78
CA ASP A 84 -5.98 5.52 -11.00
C ASP A 84 -5.73 7.02 -10.83
N GLU A 85 -6.09 7.59 -9.67
CA GLU A 85 -5.77 8.99 -9.32
C GLU A 85 -4.25 9.22 -9.31
N TYR A 86 -3.47 8.29 -8.75
CA TYR A 86 -2.00 8.35 -8.78
C TYR A 86 -1.46 8.37 -10.21
N LEU A 87 -2.00 7.52 -11.08
CA LEU A 87 -1.61 7.44 -12.48
C LEU A 87 -1.92 8.76 -13.20
N GLU A 88 -3.10 9.34 -12.99
CA GLU A 88 -3.50 10.63 -13.57
C GLU A 88 -2.60 11.78 -13.12
N VAL A 89 -2.30 11.86 -11.82
CA VAL A 89 -1.40 12.88 -11.25
C VAL A 89 0.00 12.77 -11.89
N HIS A 90 0.54 11.56 -12.00
CA HIS A 90 1.85 11.33 -12.61
C HIS A 90 1.87 11.55 -14.12
N GLN A 91 0.80 11.20 -14.83
CA GLN A 91 0.66 11.49 -16.27
C GLN A 91 0.67 13.00 -16.51
N THR A 92 -0.09 13.75 -15.72
CA THR A 92 -0.13 15.22 -15.80
C THR A 92 1.24 15.85 -15.54
N GLU A 93 1.99 15.34 -14.56
CA GLU A 93 3.35 15.81 -14.29
C GLU A 93 4.33 15.45 -15.42
N LEU A 94 4.22 14.23 -15.98
CA LEU A 94 5.02 13.78 -17.11
C LEU A 94 4.81 14.67 -18.34
N ASP A 95 3.56 15.04 -18.64
CA ASP A 95 3.22 15.91 -19.77
C ASP A 95 3.83 17.32 -19.60
N LYS A 96 3.78 17.87 -18.38
CA LYS A 96 4.42 19.16 -18.05
C LYS A 96 5.93 19.11 -18.24
N LEU A 97 6.61 18.10 -17.68
CA LEU A 97 8.07 17.97 -17.79
C LEU A 97 8.49 17.72 -19.25
N THR A 98 7.72 16.95 -19.99
CA THR A 98 7.97 16.68 -21.41
C THR A 98 7.80 17.94 -22.26
N SER A 99 6.78 18.77 -21.98
CA SER A 99 6.63 20.08 -22.63
C SER A 99 7.82 20.99 -22.32
N LEU A 100 8.19 21.08 -21.04
CA LEU A 100 9.35 21.87 -20.59
C LEU A 100 10.64 21.43 -21.29
N MET A 101 10.83 20.11 -21.46
CA MET A 101 12.00 19.57 -22.14
C MET A 101 12.07 19.98 -23.62
N LYS A 102 10.93 20.04 -24.30
CA LYS A 102 10.84 20.49 -25.69
C LYS A 102 11.19 21.98 -25.82
N ASP A 103 10.70 22.81 -24.91
CA ASP A 103 10.93 24.26 -24.92
C ASP A 103 12.39 24.61 -24.59
N MET A 104 12.97 23.92 -23.62
CA MET A 104 14.33 24.20 -23.14
C MET A 104 15.44 23.69 -24.04
N LYS A 105 15.16 22.73 -24.94
CA LYS A 105 16.18 22.04 -25.77
C LYS A 105 17.04 22.99 -26.63
N ARG A 106 16.53 24.19 -26.95
CA ARG A 106 17.24 25.18 -27.78
C ARG A 106 18.02 26.22 -26.98
N ASN A 107 17.67 26.45 -25.71
CA ASN A 107 18.08 27.66 -24.97
C ASN A 107 18.72 27.39 -23.59
N SER A 108 18.87 26.12 -23.19
CA SER A 108 19.32 25.76 -21.84
C SER A 108 20.66 25.01 -21.79
N ARG A 109 21.31 25.06 -20.62
CA ARG A 109 22.56 24.34 -20.32
C ARG A 109 22.30 22.83 -20.29
N LEU A 110 23.24 22.05 -20.85
CA LEU A 110 23.15 20.59 -20.95
C LEU A 110 22.83 19.89 -19.60
N GLY A 111 23.40 20.38 -18.50
CA GLY A 111 23.14 19.81 -17.17
C GLY A 111 21.67 19.92 -16.73
N VAL A 112 20.97 21.00 -17.10
CA VAL A 112 19.55 21.16 -16.78
C VAL A 112 18.68 20.22 -17.60
N LEU A 113 19.04 19.99 -18.86
CA LEU A 113 18.36 19.01 -19.72
C LEU A 113 18.54 17.58 -19.20
N TYR A 114 19.73 17.26 -18.68
CA TYR A 114 20.00 15.96 -18.07
C TYR A 114 19.17 15.73 -16.80
N ASP A 115 19.09 16.73 -15.92
CA ASP A 115 18.28 16.63 -14.70
C ASP A 115 16.78 16.49 -15.01
N LEU A 116 16.31 17.14 -16.08
CA LEU A 116 14.92 17.05 -16.53
C LEU A 116 14.61 15.68 -17.16
N ASP A 117 15.47 15.18 -18.05
CA ASP A 117 15.37 13.82 -18.63
C ASP A 117 15.37 12.74 -17.53
N LYS A 118 16.20 12.91 -16.49
CA LYS A 118 16.21 12.01 -15.33
C LYS A 118 14.87 12.01 -14.59
N GLN A 119 14.23 13.16 -14.42
CA GLN A 119 12.92 13.26 -13.78
C GLN A 119 11.84 12.60 -14.62
N ILE A 120 11.79 12.88 -15.93
CA ILE A 120 10.87 12.25 -16.88
C ILE A 120 10.97 10.72 -16.79
N LYS A 121 12.19 10.18 -16.92
CA LYS A 121 12.43 8.73 -16.80
C LYS A 121 12.05 8.15 -15.45
N SER A 122 12.19 8.92 -14.37
CA SER A 122 11.78 8.50 -13.04
C SER A 122 10.26 8.37 -12.93
N ILE A 123 9.51 9.34 -13.46
CA ILE A 123 8.05 9.31 -13.46
C ILE A 123 7.55 8.17 -14.36
N GLU A 124 8.10 8.04 -15.56
CA GLU A 124 7.79 6.95 -16.50
C GLU A 124 7.96 5.55 -15.89
N ARG A 125 9.01 5.34 -15.08
CA ARG A 125 9.23 4.08 -14.37
C ARG A 125 8.23 3.88 -13.25
N TYR A 126 7.88 4.94 -12.53
CA TYR A 126 6.91 4.89 -11.45
C TYR A 126 5.51 4.57 -11.98
N MET A 127 5.09 5.19 -13.08
CA MET A 127 3.82 4.89 -13.74
C MET A 127 3.72 3.42 -14.18
N ARG A 128 4.78 2.87 -14.79
CA ARG A 128 4.82 1.43 -15.14
C ARG A 128 4.66 0.52 -13.93
N ARG A 129 5.18 0.92 -12.77
CA ARG A 129 4.98 0.18 -11.52
C ARG A 129 3.54 0.27 -11.03
N LEU A 130 2.91 1.44 -11.12
CA LEU A 130 1.49 1.61 -10.81
C LEU A 130 0.61 0.74 -11.71
N GLU A 131 0.82 0.76 -13.02
CA GLU A 131 0.08 -0.06 -13.99
C GLU A 131 0.19 -1.56 -13.67
N PHE A 132 1.41 -2.02 -13.35
CA PHE A 132 1.64 -3.40 -12.94
C PHE A 132 0.92 -3.72 -11.61
N HIS A 133 0.94 -2.80 -10.66
CA HIS A 133 0.27 -2.97 -9.37
C HIS A 133 -1.26 -3.02 -9.51
N ILE A 134 -1.85 -2.13 -10.33
CA ILE A 134 -3.28 -2.15 -10.69
C ILE A 134 -3.64 -3.50 -11.30
N SER A 135 -2.85 -3.98 -12.26
CA SER A 135 -3.09 -5.28 -12.91
C SER A 135 -3.07 -6.43 -11.91
N LYS A 136 -2.13 -6.41 -10.95
CA LYS A 136 -2.04 -7.42 -9.89
C LYS A 136 -3.22 -7.38 -8.92
N VAL A 137 -3.67 -6.19 -8.55
CA VAL A 137 -4.85 -5.97 -7.71
C VAL A 137 -6.11 -6.50 -8.40
N ASP A 138 -6.29 -6.18 -9.68
CA ASP A 138 -7.41 -6.64 -10.49
C ASP A 138 -7.44 -8.18 -10.62
N GLU A 139 -6.30 -8.80 -10.93
CA GLU A 139 -6.20 -10.27 -11.04
C GLU A 139 -6.59 -10.97 -9.73
N LEU A 140 -6.10 -10.48 -8.59
CA LEU A 140 -6.45 -11.05 -7.28
C LEU A 140 -7.93 -10.86 -6.95
N TYR A 141 -8.50 -9.69 -7.27
CA TYR A 141 -9.92 -9.43 -7.05
C TYR A 141 -10.82 -10.33 -7.91
N GLU A 142 -10.46 -10.54 -9.18
CA GLU A 142 -11.16 -11.48 -10.07
C GLU A 142 -11.11 -12.91 -9.55
N ALA A 143 -9.93 -13.37 -9.10
CA ALA A 143 -9.77 -14.69 -8.50
C ALA A 143 -10.61 -14.86 -7.23
N PHE A 144 -10.65 -13.84 -6.36
CA PHE A 144 -11.53 -13.80 -5.19
C PHE A 144 -13.00 -13.91 -5.58
N CYS A 145 -13.45 -13.16 -6.59
CA CYS A 145 -14.83 -13.20 -7.07
C CYS A 145 -15.23 -14.58 -7.58
N ILE A 146 -14.34 -15.30 -8.26
CA ILE A 146 -14.56 -16.68 -8.70
C ILE A 146 -14.76 -17.60 -7.49
N GLN A 147 -13.89 -17.53 -6.47
CA GLN A 147 -14.03 -18.34 -5.26
C GLN A 147 -15.33 -18.02 -4.50
N SER A 148 -15.69 -16.74 -4.40
CA SER A 148 -16.94 -16.28 -3.78
C SER A 148 -18.16 -16.93 -4.46
N ARG A 149 -18.21 -16.91 -5.79
CA ARG A 149 -19.29 -17.56 -6.57
C ARG A 149 -19.32 -19.08 -6.40
N LEU A 150 -18.15 -19.74 -6.32
CA LEU A 150 -18.06 -21.18 -6.07
C LEU A 150 -18.55 -21.55 -4.67
N ARG A 151 -18.20 -20.75 -3.66
CA ARG A 151 -18.69 -20.89 -2.28
C ARG A 151 -20.21 -20.77 -2.23
N ASP A 152 -20.78 -19.75 -2.87
CA ASP A 152 -22.24 -19.58 -2.95
C ASP A 152 -22.93 -20.75 -3.66
N GLY A 153 -22.32 -21.27 -4.74
CA GLY A 153 -22.77 -22.49 -5.41
C GLY A 153 -22.80 -23.69 -4.46
N ALA A 154 -21.74 -23.87 -3.66
CA ALA A 154 -21.68 -24.94 -2.65
C ALA A 154 -22.75 -24.80 -1.56
N ILE A 155 -23.05 -23.57 -1.11
CA ILE A 155 -24.14 -23.31 -0.16
C ILE A 155 -25.48 -23.77 -0.76
N ARG A 156 -25.78 -23.39 -2.01
CA ARG A 156 -27.03 -23.78 -2.70
C ARG A 156 -27.11 -25.29 -2.92
N MET A 157 -26.01 -25.94 -3.31
CA MET A 157 -25.95 -27.40 -3.44
C MET A 157 -26.23 -28.10 -2.10
N LYS A 158 -25.63 -27.62 -1.01
CA LYS A 158 -25.87 -28.15 0.34
C LYS A 158 -27.35 -28.06 0.72
N GLN A 159 -28.00 -26.94 0.43
CA GLN A 159 -29.44 -26.76 0.66
C GLN A 159 -30.27 -27.76 -0.16
N ALA A 160 -29.99 -27.89 -1.46
CA ALA A 160 -30.70 -28.81 -2.36
C ALA A 160 -30.57 -30.29 -1.94
N PHE A 161 -29.36 -30.73 -1.55
CA PHE A 161 -29.17 -32.09 -1.04
C PHE A 161 -29.83 -32.31 0.32
N SER A 162 -29.90 -31.28 1.17
CA SER A 162 -30.58 -31.37 2.47
C SER A 162 -32.10 -31.48 2.34
N SER A 163 -32.69 -30.93 1.27
CA SER A 163 -34.11 -31.11 0.93
C SER A 163 -34.40 -32.41 0.16
N SER A 164 -33.37 -33.13 -0.28
CA SER A 164 -33.52 -34.38 -1.03
C SER A 164 -33.67 -35.59 -0.08
N PRO A 165 -34.29 -36.70 -0.53
CA PRO A 165 -34.36 -37.92 0.26
C PRO A 165 -32.98 -38.38 0.75
N SER A 166 -32.91 -38.77 2.04
CA SER A 166 -31.68 -39.21 2.68
C SER A 166 -31.25 -40.59 2.16
N THR A 167 -30.52 -40.62 1.05
CA THR A 167 -29.86 -41.81 0.52
C THR A 167 -28.36 -41.82 0.86
N LYS A 168 -27.69 -42.97 0.69
CA LYS A 168 -26.22 -43.05 0.83
C LYS A 168 -25.51 -42.08 -0.12
N ALA A 169 -25.95 -42.01 -1.37
CA ALA A 169 -25.40 -41.08 -2.36
C ALA A 169 -25.60 -39.61 -1.94
N THR A 170 -26.80 -39.25 -1.46
CA THR A 170 -27.08 -37.88 -0.96
C THR A 170 -26.13 -37.51 0.19
N LYS A 171 -25.86 -38.44 1.12
CA LYS A 171 -24.93 -38.21 2.24
C LYS A 171 -23.48 -38.03 1.78
N GLU A 172 -23.03 -38.79 0.79
CA GLU A 172 -21.71 -38.66 0.18
C GLU A 172 -21.58 -37.30 -0.54
N SER A 173 -22.58 -36.89 -1.32
CA SER A 173 -22.61 -35.58 -1.98
C SER A 173 -22.58 -34.41 -0.97
N ILE A 174 -23.35 -34.49 0.13
CA ILE A 174 -23.32 -33.48 1.19
C ILE A 174 -21.91 -33.38 1.80
N SER A 175 -21.25 -34.52 2.03
CA SER A 175 -19.90 -34.56 2.60
C SER A 175 -18.87 -33.91 1.67
N GLU A 176 -18.94 -34.20 0.37
CA GLU A 176 -18.08 -33.58 -0.63
C GLU A 176 -18.32 -32.07 -0.75
N VAL A 177 -19.59 -31.64 -0.82
CA VAL A 177 -19.95 -30.22 -0.88
C VAL A 177 -19.47 -29.47 0.35
N ASN A 178 -19.57 -30.06 1.55
CA ASN A 178 -19.04 -29.45 2.77
C ASN A 178 -17.50 -29.29 2.72
N ARG A 179 -16.79 -30.29 2.19
CA ARG A 179 -15.34 -30.20 1.97
C ARG A 179 -14.99 -29.06 1.01
N ARG A 180 -15.69 -28.95 -0.13
CA ARG A 180 -15.49 -27.89 -1.12
C ARG A 180 -15.83 -26.51 -0.57
N TYR A 181 -16.94 -26.37 0.14
CA TYR A 181 -17.32 -25.12 0.81
C TYR A 181 -16.21 -24.63 1.75
N LYS A 182 -15.62 -25.54 2.53
CA LYS A 182 -14.50 -25.21 3.43
C LYS A 182 -13.26 -24.76 2.65
N GLU A 183 -12.88 -25.50 1.60
CA GLU A 183 -11.76 -25.16 0.71
C GLU A 183 -11.96 -23.78 0.07
N TYR A 184 -13.14 -23.48 -0.48
CA TYR A 184 -13.44 -22.16 -1.06
C TYR A 184 -13.38 -21.05 -0.01
N THR A 185 -13.86 -21.30 1.21
CA THR A 185 -13.80 -20.32 2.30
C THR A 185 -12.35 -20.03 2.71
N GLU A 186 -11.51 -21.07 2.82
CA GLU A 186 -10.07 -20.92 3.12
C GLU A 186 -9.34 -20.17 2.00
N ASN A 187 -9.62 -20.48 0.73
CA ASN A 187 -9.05 -19.79 -0.43
C ASN A 187 -9.46 -18.31 -0.44
N MET A 188 -10.72 -18.00 -0.17
CA MET A 188 -11.18 -16.62 -0.07
C MET A 188 -10.38 -15.84 0.98
N SER A 189 -10.26 -16.37 2.20
CA SER A 189 -9.45 -15.72 3.26
C SER A 189 -7.98 -15.55 2.88
N ALA A 190 -7.41 -16.49 2.09
CA ALA A 190 -6.06 -16.35 1.56
C ALA A 190 -5.96 -15.16 0.58
N PHE A 191 -6.92 -15.05 -0.35
CA PHE A 191 -6.98 -13.92 -1.29
C PHE A 191 -7.19 -12.57 -0.58
N GLU A 192 -8.02 -12.50 0.48
CA GLU A 192 -8.15 -11.27 1.28
C GLU A 192 -6.81 -10.86 1.88
N SER A 193 -6.07 -11.82 2.47
CA SER A 193 -4.76 -11.55 3.06
C SER A 193 -3.71 -11.15 2.02
N GLU A 194 -3.75 -11.73 0.82
CA GLU A 194 -2.86 -11.33 -0.27
C GLU A 194 -3.18 -9.93 -0.77
N LEU A 195 -4.46 -9.56 -0.89
CA LEU A 195 -4.88 -8.22 -1.26
C LEU A 195 -4.51 -7.19 -0.19
N GLU A 196 -4.62 -7.52 1.11
CA GLU A 196 -4.15 -6.66 2.21
C GLU A 196 -2.67 -6.28 2.06
N ASN A 197 -1.82 -7.20 1.59
CA ASN A 197 -0.40 -6.95 1.36
C ASN A 197 -0.13 -6.01 0.18
N LEU A 198 -1.15 -5.67 -0.62
CA LEU A 198 -1.06 -4.74 -1.75
C LEU A 198 -1.65 -3.37 -1.43
N LEU A 199 -2.19 -3.13 -0.23
CA LEU A 199 -2.82 -1.85 0.08
C LEU A 199 -1.81 -0.71 0.32
N GLY A 200 -0.53 -1.02 0.46
CA GLY A 200 0.54 -0.05 0.72
C GLY A 200 0.58 0.41 2.17
N GLU A 201 0.81 1.71 2.39
CA GLU A 201 1.04 2.30 3.72
C GLU A 201 0.25 3.60 3.90
N PHE A 202 -0.38 3.77 5.06
CA PHE A 202 -0.89 5.07 5.52
C PHE A 202 0.10 5.72 6.47
N HIS A 203 0.67 6.84 6.06
CA HIS A 203 1.51 7.71 6.90
C HIS A 203 0.60 8.76 7.53
N ILE A 204 0.38 8.64 8.83
CA ILE A 204 -0.53 9.49 9.58
C ILE A 204 0.28 10.39 10.51
N LYS A 205 0.09 11.69 10.35
CA LYS A 205 0.72 12.73 11.14
C LYS A 205 -0.29 13.57 11.89
N MET A 206 -0.01 13.90 13.15
CA MET A 206 -0.80 14.83 13.94
C MET A 206 -0.46 16.27 13.50
N LYS A 207 -1.37 16.93 12.76
CA LYS A 207 -1.14 18.29 12.23
C LYS A 207 -1.46 19.41 13.23
N GLY A 208 -2.37 19.14 14.17
CA GLY A 208 -2.67 20.02 15.31
C GLY A 208 -3.68 21.12 15.00
N GLU A 209 -4.84 21.00 15.63
CA GLU A 209 -5.56 22.04 16.40
C GLU A 209 -6.66 21.29 17.16
N PHE A 210 -6.35 20.81 18.38
CA PHE A 210 -7.36 20.30 19.30
C PHE A 210 -8.16 21.51 19.82
N PHE A 211 -9.39 21.69 19.33
CA PHE A 211 -10.26 22.73 19.87
C PHE A 211 -10.73 22.29 21.26
N LEU A 212 -10.58 23.17 22.25
CA LEU A 212 -11.13 23.06 23.60
C LEU A 212 -10.81 21.77 24.36
N SER A 213 -9.68 21.77 25.07
CA SER A 213 -9.66 21.06 26.34
C SER A 213 -9.28 21.99 27.47
N PHE A 214 -10.12 21.97 28.50
CA PHE A 214 -9.91 22.64 29.77
C PHE A 214 -8.73 22.05 30.57
N HIS A 215 -8.09 20.96 30.11
CA HIS A 215 -6.92 20.35 30.77
C HIS A 215 -5.67 20.31 29.87
N PRO A 216 -4.46 20.44 30.45
CA PRO A 216 -3.22 20.52 29.66
C PRO A 216 -2.68 19.17 29.16
N PHE A 217 -3.17 18.03 29.68
CA PHE A 217 -2.59 16.71 29.41
C PHE A 217 -3.59 15.70 28.84
N HIS A 218 -3.35 15.29 27.59
CA HIS A 218 -4.16 14.26 26.91
C HIS A 218 -3.30 13.11 26.45
N GLN A 219 -3.92 11.95 26.39
CA GLN A 219 -3.35 10.77 25.76
C GLN A 219 -4.32 10.25 24.72
N ILE A 220 -3.86 10.20 23.47
CA ILE A 220 -4.59 9.63 22.34
C ILE A 220 -4.08 8.21 22.13
N PHE A 221 -5.00 7.28 21.96
CA PHE A 221 -4.70 5.91 21.62
C PHE A 221 -5.45 5.53 20.35
N MET A 222 -4.71 5.31 19.27
CA MET A 222 -5.25 4.79 18.02
C MET A 222 -4.91 3.31 17.90
N ARG A 223 -5.91 2.51 17.52
CA ARG A 223 -5.78 1.08 17.27
C ARG A 223 -6.31 0.76 15.88
N TYR A 224 -5.51 0.08 15.08
CA TYR A 224 -5.93 -0.40 13.77
C TYR A 224 -5.55 -1.88 13.61
N GLY A 225 -6.54 -2.75 13.78
CA GLY A 225 -6.31 -4.17 13.99
C GLY A 225 -5.35 -4.42 15.16
N ARG A 226 -4.14 -4.93 14.85
CA ARG A 226 -3.07 -5.17 15.84
C ARG A 226 -2.11 -4.01 16.02
N GLN A 227 -2.14 -3.04 15.11
CA GLN A 227 -1.28 -1.86 15.12
C GLN A 227 -1.80 -0.86 16.16
N ARG A 228 -0.88 -0.22 16.87
CA ARG A 228 -1.22 0.67 17.99
C ARG A 228 -0.32 1.89 17.97
N TRP A 229 -0.92 3.05 18.10
CA TRP A 229 -0.22 4.32 18.23
C TRP A 229 -0.73 5.05 19.44
N LYS A 230 0.19 5.44 20.32
CA LYS A 230 -0.11 6.13 21.58
C LYS A 230 0.61 7.47 21.55
N LEU A 231 -0.15 8.55 21.38
CA LEU A 231 0.36 9.90 21.46
C LEU A 231 0.11 10.47 22.85
N LYS A 232 1.05 11.26 23.33
CA LYS A 232 0.87 12.11 24.52
C LYS A 232 0.93 13.55 24.07
N GLY A 233 -0.16 14.28 24.31
CA GLY A 233 -0.29 15.69 24.00
C GLY A 233 -0.14 16.55 25.24
N ARG A 234 0.61 17.64 25.10
CA ARG A 234 0.59 18.77 26.02
C ARG A 234 -0.01 19.97 25.30
N ILE A 235 -0.99 20.61 25.95
CA ILE A 235 -1.55 21.90 25.53
C ILE A 235 -0.91 22.97 26.43
N GLU A 236 -0.19 23.89 25.82
CA GLU A 236 0.42 25.04 26.49
C GLU A 236 -0.61 26.18 26.69
N VAL A 237 -0.31 27.12 27.59
CA VAL A 237 -1.18 28.25 27.95
C VAL A 237 -1.46 29.19 26.75
N ASN A 238 -0.56 29.23 25.78
CA ASN A 238 -0.70 29.96 24.51
C ASN A 238 -1.51 29.18 23.44
N SER A 239 -2.21 28.10 23.83
CA SER A 239 -2.89 27.16 22.92
C SER A 239 -1.97 26.38 21.97
N ARG A 240 -0.65 26.48 22.13
CA ARG A 240 0.31 25.67 21.37
C ARG A 240 0.24 24.23 21.84
N GLN A 241 0.24 23.32 20.87
CA GLN A 241 0.12 21.89 21.12
C GLN A 241 1.42 21.20 20.74
N SER A 242 1.90 20.32 21.61
CA SER A 242 3.05 19.46 21.34
C SER A 242 2.64 18.01 21.55
N TRP A 243 2.95 17.16 20.57
CA TRP A 243 2.64 15.73 20.59
C TRP A 243 3.93 14.93 20.56
N ASP A 244 4.02 13.91 21.41
CA ASP A 244 5.09 12.90 21.35
C ASP A 244 4.76 11.85 20.28
N GLY A 245 5.75 11.53 19.44
CA GLY A 245 5.60 10.64 18.29
C GLY A 245 4.48 11.09 17.36
N ASP A 246 4.63 12.26 16.74
CA ASP A 246 3.61 12.93 15.93
C ASP A 246 3.32 12.27 14.59
N GLU A 247 4.02 11.18 14.25
CA GLU A 247 3.85 10.43 13.01
C GLU A 247 3.85 8.92 13.28
N MET A 248 3.01 8.19 12.54
CA MET A 248 2.92 6.73 12.57
C MET A 248 2.59 6.19 11.18
N VAL A 249 3.18 5.04 10.84
CA VAL A 249 2.82 4.28 9.64
C VAL A 249 1.87 3.14 10.02
N PHE A 250 0.75 3.05 9.30
CA PHE A 250 -0.22 1.96 9.41
C PHE A 250 -0.31 1.19 8.10
N MET A 251 -0.17 -0.14 8.17
CA MET A 251 -0.54 -1.02 7.06
C MET A 251 -2.07 -1.07 6.96
N PRO A 252 -2.69 -0.71 5.82
CA PRO A 252 -4.13 -0.84 5.63
C PRO A 252 -4.59 -2.29 5.81
N LEU A 253 -5.81 -2.44 6.32
CA LEU A 253 -6.50 -3.69 6.55
C LEU A 253 -7.85 -3.63 5.87
N ILE A 254 -8.31 -4.75 5.31
CA ILE A 254 -9.61 -4.83 4.65
C ILE A 254 -10.70 -4.78 5.71
N THR A 255 -10.58 -5.59 6.77
CA THR A 255 -11.68 -5.82 7.71
C THR A 255 -11.71 -4.83 8.87
N ASP A 256 -10.55 -4.46 9.41
CA ASP A 256 -10.49 -3.62 10.60
C ASP A 256 -10.66 -2.12 10.24
N LEU A 257 -11.08 -1.34 11.23
CA LEU A 257 -11.25 0.12 11.15
C LEU A 257 -10.33 0.80 12.18
N ILE A 258 -10.03 2.08 12.01
CA ILE A 258 -9.20 2.82 12.96
C ILE A 258 -10.05 3.22 14.16
N ASN A 259 -9.76 2.68 15.35
CA ASN A 259 -10.39 3.08 16.60
C ASN A 259 -9.52 4.10 17.31
N ILE A 260 -10.04 5.30 17.55
CA ILE A 260 -9.36 6.38 18.25
C ILE A 260 -10.03 6.57 19.61
N LYS A 261 -9.22 6.60 20.67
CA LYS A 261 -9.66 6.90 22.04
C LYS A 261 -8.86 8.05 22.59
N VAL A 262 -9.54 9.03 23.17
CA VAL A 262 -8.89 10.17 23.84
C VAL A 262 -9.16 10.07 25.32
N THR A 263 -8.09 10.13 26.11
CA THR A 263 -8.14 10.10 27.56
C THR A 263 -7.48 11.34 28.14
N GLU A 264 -8.11 11.94 29.14
CA GLU A 264 -7.57 13.04 29.95
C GLU A 264 -6.80 12.46 31.12
N LEU A 265 -5.62 13.03 31.40
CA LEU A 265 -4.78 12.62 32.51
C LEU A 265 -5.05 13.51 33.73
N LYS A 266 -5.73 12.97 34.75
CA LYS A 266 -5.98 13.65 36.03
C LYS A 266 -5.01 13.14 37.09
N GLY A 267 -3.95 13.90 37.36
CA GLY A 267 -2.89 13.51 38.29
C GLY A 267 -1.99 12.38 37.75
N LEU A 268 -1.34 11.64 38.65
CA LEU A 268 -0.30 10.65 38.27
C LEU A 268 -0.85 9.29 37.78
N ALA A 269 -2.12 8.97 38.04
CA ALA A 269 -2.66 7.63 37.77
C ALA A 269 -4.10 7.59 37.21
N THR A 270 -4.82 8.71 37.18
CA THR A 270 -6.23 8.70 36.76
C THR A 270 -6.33 9.02 35.27
N HIS A 271 -6.83 8.06 34.49
CA HIS A 271 -7.16 8.24 33.07
C HIS A 271 -8.67 8.31 32.92
N MET A 272 -9.19 9.45 32.45
CA MET A 272 -10.61 9.63 32.18
C MET A 272 -10.87 9.56 30.68
N LEU A 273 -11.75 8.68 30.22
CA LEU A 273 -12.15 8.62 28.82
C LEU A 273 -12.93 9.88 28.47
N VAL A 274 -12.44 10.64 27.50
CA VAL A 274 -13.08 11.88 27.04
C VAL A 274 -13.93 11.64 25.80
N GLY A 275 -13.53 10.69 24.96
CA GLY A 275 -14.29 10.28 23.80
C GLY A 275 -13.62 9.14 23.04
N SER A 276 -14.38 8.52 22.15
CA SER A 276 -13.85 7.51 21.24
C SER A 276 -14.65 7.47 19.96
N VAL A 277 -13.96 7.27 18.84
CA VAL A 277 -14.54 7.22 17.50
C VAL A 277 -13.93 6.05 16.71
N ILE A 278 -14.70 5.52 15.77
CA ILE A 278 -14.25 4.53 14.80
C ILE A 278 -14.28 5.20 13.43
N CYS A 279 -13.14 5.24 12.77
CA CYS A 279 -12.96 5.87 11.48
C CYS A 279 -12.87 4.83 10.37
N GLU A 280 -13.62 5.09 9.30
CA GLU A 280 -13.50 4.39 8.03
C GLU A 280 -12.17 4.74 7.34
N THR A 281 -11.59 3.79 6.60
CA THR A 281 -10.29 3.94 5.94
C THR A 281 -10.37 3.94 4.43
N LYS A 282 -11.51 3.56 3.82
CA LYS A 282 -11.63 3.49 2.35
C LYS A 282 -11.42 4.86 1.67
N GLU A 283 -11.78 5.95 2.32
CA GLU A 283 -11.59 7.31 1.79
C GLU A 283 -10.14 7.82 1.92
N LEU A 284 -9.24 7.01 2.49
CA LEU A 284 -7.84 7.38 2.67
C LEU A 284 -6.96 7.01 1.46
N PHE A 285 -7.47 6.21 0.52
CA PHE A 285 -6.78 5.82 -0.71
C PHE A 285 -6.83 6.95 -1.74
N THR A 286 -6.05 8.01 -1.53
CA THR A 286 -5.98 9.19 -2.41
C THR A 286 -4.54 9.55 -2.75
N ALA A 287 -4.29 10.03 -3.97
CA ALA A 287 -2.93 10.32 -4.44
C ALA A 287 -2.28 11.52 -3.72
N ARG A 288 -3.11 12.44 -3.19
CA ARG A 288 -2.65 13.64 -2.51
C ARG A 288 -2.75 13.49 -0.98
N PRO A 289 -1.79 14.03 -0.22
CA PRO A 289 -1.93 14.19 1.22
C PRO A 289 -3.19 14.97 1.56
N GLN A 290 -3.93 14.52 2.57
CA GLN A 290 -5.17 15.15 3.02
C GLN A 290 -5.18 15.35 4.52
N VAL A 291 -5.79 16.45 4.98
CA VAL A 291 -6.01 16.71 6.41
C VAL A 291 -7.43 16.29 6.76
N VAL A 292 -7.55 15.23 7.56
CA VAL A 292 -8.80 14.67 8.06
C VAL A 292 -9.09 15.24 9.43
N ALA A 293 -10.21 15.92 9.56
CA ALA A 293 -10.75 16.35 10.85
C ALA A 293 -11.62 15.23 11.43
N VAL A 294 -11.26 14.75 12.61
CA VAL A 294 -11.95 13.66 13.30
C VAL A 294 -12.61 14.18 14.57
N ASP A 295 -13.93 14.16 14.60
CA ASP A 295 -14.71 14.46 15.79
C ASP A 295 -14.74 13.21 16.69
N VAL A 296 -14.13 13.31 17.87
CA VAL A 296 -13.92 12.17 18.77
C VAL A 296 -15.14 11.93 19.67
N ASN A 297 -15.99 12.93 19.84
CA ASN A 297 -17.23 12.83 20.60
C ASN A 297 -18.40 13.42 19.82
N ASP A 298 -19.63 13.00 20.17
CA ASP A 298 -20.85 13.37 19.44
C ASP A 298 -21.15 14.87 19.49
N LEU A 299 -20.63 15.56 20.51
CA LEU A 299 -20.76 17.00 20.67
C LEU A 299 -19.80 17.79 19.77
N GLY A 300 -18.85 17.12 19.09
CA GLY A 300 -17.83 17.76 18.26
C GLY A 300 -16.91 18.69 19.03
N THR A 301 -16.85 18.59 20.36
CA THR A 301 -16.01 19.46 21.19
C THR A 301 -14.56 19.01 21.20
N ILE A 302 -14.29 17.77 20.78
CA ILE A 302 -12.94 17.22 20.67
C ILE A 302 -12.69 16.84 19.23
N LYS A 303 -11.81 17.59 18.58
CA LYS A 303 -11.43 17.38 17.18
C LYS A 303 -9.95 17.06 17.07
N LEU A 304 -9.61 16.07 16.26
CA LEU A 304 -8.23 15.76 15.87
C LEU A 304 -8.03 16.12 14.40
N ASN A 305 -6.96 16.82 14.09
CA ASN A 305 -6.54 17.08 12.71
C ASN A 305 -5.38 16.15 12.37
N LEU A 306 -5.66 15.14 11.55
CA LEU A 306 -4.70 14.14 11.11
C LEU A 306 -4.37 14.38 9.64
N GLU A 307 -3.12 14.63 9.33
CA GLU A 307 -2.63 14.57 7.96
C GLU A 307 -2.37 13.12 7.59
N VAL A 308 -3.01 12.65 6.53
CA VAL A 308 -2.86 11.30 6.01
C VAL A 308 -2.24 11.39 4.63
N THR A 309 -1.12 10.69 4.45
CA THR A 309 -0.54 10.43 3.14
C THR A 309 -0.57 8.93 2.90
N TRP A 310 -1.19 8.50 1.82
CA TRP A 310 -1.15 7.11 1.41
C TRP A 310 0.03 6.90 0.44
N TYR A 311 0.73 5.78 0.56
CA TYR A 311 1.70 5.34 -0.43
C TYR A 311 1.32 3.93 -0.90
N PRO A 312 1.14 3.70 -2.21
CA PRO A 312 0.78 2.38 -2.74
C PRO A 312 1.93 1.36 -2.69
N PHE A 313 3.14 1.81 -2.31
CA PHE A 313 4.35 1.00 -2.20
C PHE A 313 5.11 1.40 -0.92
N ASP A 314 5.89 0.48 -0.36
CA ASP A 314 6.77 0.75 0.78
C ASP A 314 7.77 1.88 0.46
N VAL A 315 7.99 2.78 1.42
CA VAL A 315 8.79 4.01 1.23
C VAL A 315 10.26 3.77 0.86
N GLU A 316 10.81 2.57 1.11
CA GLU A 316 12.18 2.24 0.70
C GLU A 316 12.37 2.32 -0.83
N ASP A 317 11.29 2.13 -1.60
CA ASP A 317 11.28 2.28 -3.06
C ASP A 317 11.18 3.73 -3.55
N LEU A 318 10.83 4.68 -2.66
CA LEU A 318 10.76 6.11 -2.96
C LEU A 318 12.12 6.81 -2.89
N THR A 319 13.17 6.16 -2.38
CA THR A 319 14.54 6.69 -2.36
C THR A 319 15.09 6.99 -3.77
N LEU A 320 14.42 6.51 -4.81
CA LEU A 320 14.71 6.83 -6.21
C LEU A 320 13.89 8.01 -6.78
N SER A 321 12.78 8.43 -6.15
CA SER A 321 11.81 9.40 -6.72
C SER A 321 11.47 10.59 -5.80
N SER A 322 11.31 10.40 -4.48
CA SER A 322 10.79 11.43 -3.56
C SER A 322 11.78 12.56 -3.23
N GLY A 323 13.09 12.32 -3.33
CA GLY A 323 14.13 13.35 -3.17
C GLY A 323 14.13 14.47 -4.23
N ASN A 324 13.17 14.45 -5.15
CA ASN A 324 13.12 15.34 -6.31
C ASN A 324 12.02 16.38 -6.32
N LEU A 325 10.97 16.34 -5.48
CA LEU A 325 9.94 17.41 -5.49
C LEU A 325 10.52 18.77 -5.05
N SER A 326 11.36 18.77 -4.01
CA SER A 326 12.07 19.99 -3.56
C SER A 326 13.12 20.46 -4.56
N LYS A 327 13.75 19.53 -5.31
CA LYS A 327 14.68 19.84 -6.40
C LYS A 327 13.96 20.28 -7.68
N ALA A 328 12.77 19.78 -7.95
CA ALA A 328 11.92 20.19 -9.08
C ALA A 328 11.43 21.62 -8.88
N ALA A 329 10.98 21.98 -7.67
CA ALA A 329 10.66 23.37 -7.32
C ALA A 329 11.90 24.29 -7.36
N ALA A 330 13.08 23.78 -6.97
CA ALA A 330 14.34 24.53 -7.10
C ALA A 330 14.81 24.65 -8.56
N LEU A 331 14.55 23.66 -9.40
CA LEU A 331 14.82 23.68 -10.83
C LEU A 331 13.86 24.60 -11.56
N GLN A 332 12.55 24.57 -11.28
CA GLN A 332 11.58 25.53 -11.80
C GLN A 332 11.96 26.97 -11.43
N ARG A 333 12.39 27.22 -10.18
CA ARG A 333 12.94 28.53 -9.78
C ARG A 333 14.20 28.90 -10.54
N ARG A 334 15.12 27.95 -10.79
CA ARG A 334 16.32 28.21 -11.60
C ARG A 334 15.98 28.46 -13.07
N VAL A 335 15.03 27.73 -13.64
CA VAL A 335 14.56 27.90 -15.02
C VAL A 335 13.91 29.26 -15.22
N SER A 336 13.12 29.73 -14.24
CA SER A 336 12.56 31.09 -14.23
C SER A 336 13.62 32.19 -14.24
N VAL A 337 14.79 31.97 -13.65
CA VAL A 337 15.89 32.95 -13.61
C VAL A 337 16.61 33.04 -14.97
N TYR A 338 16.65 31.97 -15.75
CA TYR A 338 17.30 31.95 -17.07
C TYR A 338 16.38 32.37 -18.22
N SER A 339 15.06 32.44 -18.01
CA SER A 339 14.09 32.91 -19.00
C SER A 339 13.86 34.43 -18.98
N GLN A 340 14.50 35.17 -18.06
CA GLN A 340 14.36 36.63 -17.97
C GLN A 340 15.36 37.31 -18.91
N GLY A 341 14.94 37.52 -20.16
CA GLY A 341 15.64 38.42 -21.08
C GLY A 341 15.44 39.88 -20.64
N THR A 342 16.57 40.56 -20.37
CA THR A 342 16.78 42.02 -20.20
C THR A 342 15.97 42.79 -19.13
N PRO A 343 16.59 43.73 -18.40
CA PRO A 343 15.92 44.49 -17.36
C PRO A 343 15.12 45.64 -17.98
N GLU A 344 13.78 45.57 -17.96
CA GLU A 344 12.93 46.74 -18.15
C GLU A 344 12.00 46.94 -16.94
N THR A 345 12.10 48.16 -16.41
CA THR A 345 11.23 49.00 -15.55
C THR A 345 10.05 48.37 -14.79
N PRO A 346 9.86 48.67 -13.49
CA PRO A 346 8.82 48.05 -12.66
C PRO A 346 7.43 48.60 -12.99
N THR A 347 6.52 47.75 -13.45
CA THR A 347 5.07 48.04 -13.43
C THR A 347 4.44 47.35 -12.23
N PHE A 348 3.98 48.16 -11.28
CA PHE A 348 3.09 47.74 -10.19
C PHE A 348 1.77 47.26 -10.79
N GLN A 349 1.46 45.96 -10.72
CA GLN A 349 0.09 45.47 -10.71
C GLN A 349 -0.04 44.24 -9.81
N ASP A 350 -1.07 44.30 -8.97
CA ASP A 350 -1.49 43.31 -7.99
C ASP A 350 -1.60 41.90 -8.59
N SER A 351 -0.93 40.93 -7.96
CA SER A 351 -1.21 39.51 -8.17
C SER A 351 -2.06 39.00 -7.03
N SER A 352 -3.34 38.81 -7.36
CA SER A 352 -4.34 38.07 -6.62
C SER A 352 -3.82 36.73 -6.09
N PHE A 353 -4.02 36.51 -4.79
CA PHE A 353 -3.85 35.24 -4.12
C PHE A 353 -4.70 34.16 -4.81
N PHE A 354 -4.06 33.09 -5.28
CA PHE A 354 -4.78 31.85 -5.60
C PHE A 354 -5.29 31.24 -4.30
N VAL A 355 -6.60 31.15 -4.17
CA VAL A 355 -7.28 30.33 -3.18
C VAL A 355 -6.96 28.87 -3.49
N SER A 356 -6.08 28.25 -2.69
CA SER A 356 -6.00 26.80 -2.61
C SER A 356 -7.36 26.31 -2.10
N SER A 357 -8.12 25.65 -2.98
CA SER A 357 -9.31 24.90 -2.60
C SER A 357 -8.88 23.70 -1.74
N ASN A 358 -8.73 23.94 -0.43
CA ASN A 358 -8.74 22.91 0.59
C ASN A 358 -10.13 22.27 0.58
N THR A 359 -10.28 21.12 -0.06
CA THR A 359 -11.40 20.23 0.21
C THR A 359 -11.20 19.66 1.60
N HIS A 360 -11.82 20.28 2.61
CA HIS A 360 -12.02 19.66 3.92
C HIS A 360 -12.92 18.43 3.71
N LEU A 361 -12.34 17.23 3.67
CA LEU A 361 -13.12 16.01 3.88
C LEU A 361 -13.47 15.96 5.37
N SER A 362 -14.70 16.37 5.69
CA SER A 362 -15.30 16.03 6.98
C SER A 362 -15.78 14.58 6.86
N ILE A 363 -15.03 13.63 7.40
CA ILE A 363 -15.54 12.26 7.60
C ILE A 363 -16.56 12.36 8.76
N SER A 364 -17.75 12.87 8.43
CA SER A 364 -18.89 12.78 9.32
C SER A 364 -19.21 11.30 9.44
N ALA A 365 -19.10 10.76 10.65
CA ALA A 365 -19.44 9.39 10.96
C ALA A 365 -20.75 8.97 10.28
N CYS A 366 -20.68 8.02 9.35
CA CYS A 366 -21.85 7.30 8.89
C CYS A 366 -22.47 6.60 10.11
N LEU A 367 -23.59 7.14 10.61
CA LEU A 367 -24.43 6.53 11.62
C LEU A 367 -24.89 5.15 11.15
N LEU A 368 -24.24 4.09 11.64
CA LEU A 368 -24.84 2.77 11.73
C LEU A 368 -25.75 2.73 12.97
N THR A 369 -26.94 3.32 12.85
CA THR A 369 -28.06 3.03 13.75
C THR A 369 -28.81 1.81 13.23
N TYR A 370 -28.53 0.64 13.81
CA TYR A 370 -29.43 -0.52 13.77
C TYR A 370 -29.79 -0.88 15.22
N PHE A 371 -31.00 -0.52 15.66
CA PHE A 371 -31.68 -1.20 16.76
C PHE A 371 -33.20 -1.24 16.50
N THR A 372 -33.62 -2.43 16.09
CA THR A 372 -34.88 -3.14 16.38
C THR A 372 -36.03 -2.37 17.04
N ILE A 373 -37.14 -2.23 16.29
CA ILE A 373 -38.49 -2.06 16.83
C ILE A 373 -39.18 -3.45 16.77
N LEU A 374 -39.49 -4.01 17.94
CA LEU A 374 -40.51 -5.07 18.12
C LEU A 374 -41.84 -4.37 18.44
N PRO A 375 -42.98 -4.80 17.86
CA PRO A 375 -44.26 -4.20 18.17
C PRO A 375 -44.88 -4.85 19.43
N GLN A 376 -45.55 -4.03 20.24
CA GLN A 376 -46.74 -4.47 20.98
C GLN A 376 -47.97 -3.97 20.24
#